data_AF-A0A3M0JM24-F1
#
_entry.id   AF-A0A3M0JM24-F1
#
_cell.length_a   1.000
_cell.length_b   1.000
_cell.length_c   1.000
_cell.angle_alpha   90.00
_cell.angle_beta   90.00
_cell.angle_gamma   90.00
#
_symmetry.space_group_name_H-M   'P 1'
#
loop_
_entity.id
_entity.type
_entity.pdbx_description
1 polymer ?
#
loop_
_entity_poly.entity_id
_entity_poly.type
_entity_poly.pdbx_seq_one_letter_code
_entity_poly.pdbx_strand_id
1 'polypeptide(L)'
;MGRRIPLITIDDSVMGAFDSLVGLGEHESTYSILPGKKGQCTANGMIMFDKAVWSPKPCVTCLCSNGEVICDTAMCHPLKCPQTIIPAGECCPVCSETASLLDSSIIPLDDISEMSGDSPDSKDLNTTNVLPSAQTQMEKHNLFPTEVIEIRDKEGHKKGKKRRKGKKDHRRHKGRRREKLPVPRTGAAGDVQYESDEDDGAFRIPSHFPIPVPPIETPPLPPGCSTSDTTVSCINAKLTQIPPISDPDLTSLDLTGNSITTISDEAFNGIPNLEWIDLSKNNITSPGIGPKAFKILKKLKRLYLDGNMLVLIPSELPSTLEEIKINDNQLHAIDEDGLKDLKNLVTLELEGNKLSEANVSPLAFYPLKSLSYLRLGRNKFRIIPQGLPATLEELYLEHNQIEEVSEICFNHTRNINIIGLKHNKLEEHRIAPLAWINQENLESIDLSYNKLYHVPSYLPKSLLHLVLIGNQIERIPGYVFGHMRPGLEYLYLSFNKLTDDGIDPVSFFGAYHSLRELFLDHNELKAVPFGIDEMRKLRFLRLNNNKIRTVPPERICRTQTNHEDEHDHSEEENEDSHLEHVHLENNYINTRQLSPHSFSCIRSYCSVVLKPQKTK
;
A
#
# COMPACT_ATOMS: atom_id res chain seq x y z
N MET A 1 21.31 -38.56 -40.18
CA MET A 1 21.03 -39.13 -38.83
C MET A 1 22.00 -38.51 -37.84
N GLY A 2 21.61 -38.37 -36.56
CA GLY A 2 22.55 -38.10 -35.45
C GLY A 2 22.88 -36.62 -35.20
N ARG A 3 22.78 -36.20 -33.94
CA ARG A 3 23.18 -34.87 -33.42
C ARG A 3 24.68 -34.83 -33.13
N ARG A 4 25.29 -33.63 -33.15
CA ARG A 4 26.02 -33.06 -31.98
C ARG A 4 26.43 -31.60 -32.21
N ILE A 5 26.36 -30.82 -31.14
CA ILE A 5 26.96 -29.50 -30.92
C ILE A 5 27.84 -29.66 -29.68
N PRO A 6 29.03 -29.06 -29.59
CA PRO A 6 29.68 -28.73 -28.32
C PRO A 6 29.44 -27.26 -27.97
N LEU A 7 28.94 -27.00 -26.76
CA LEU A 7 28.99 -25.70 -26.10
C LEU A 7 30.25 -25.64 -25.22
N ILE A 8 30.79 -24.45 -25.03
CA ILE A 8 32.01 -24.19 -24.26
C ILE A 8 31.67 -24.04 -22.77
N THR A 9 32.56 -24.55 -21.93
CA THR A 9 32.54 -24.53 -20.47
C THR A 9 33.13 -23.25 -19.88
N ILE A 10 32.60 -22.82 -18.73
CA ILE A 10 33.34 -22.07 -17.69
C ILE A 10 32.96 -22.74 -16.37
N ASP A 11 33.95 -23.00 -15.51
CA ASP A 11 33.88 -23.94 -14.38
C ASP A 11 33.40 -23.34 -13.05
N ASP A 12 32.79 -24.19 -12.23
CA ASP A 12 32.54 -23.99 -10.79
C ASP A 12 33.60 -24.72 -9.95
N SER A 13 34.45 -23.98 -9.24
CA SER A 13 35.09 -24.38 -7.97
C SER A 13 35.64 -23.10 -7.32
N VAL A 14 35.45 -22.80 -6.03
CA VAL A 14 35.71 -23.66 -4.88
C VAL A 14 34.60 -23.55 -3.82
N MET A 15 34.04 -24.70 -3.41
CA MET A 15 33.49 -24.87 -2.06
C MET A 15 34.05 -26.17 -1.48
N GLY A 16 35.09 -26.04 -0.65
CA GLY A 16 35.73 -27.15 0.03
C GLY A 16 35.06 -27.52 1.35
N ALA A 17 34.80 -28.82 1.51
CA ALA A 17 34.72 -29.54 2.78
C ALA A 17 33.75 -29.03 3.88
N PHE A 18 32.52 -29.53 3.85
CA PHE A 18 31.88 -30.08 5.05
C PHE A 18 31.18 -31.40 4.69
N ASP A 19 31.92 -32.51 4.86
CA ASP A 19 31.41 -33.85 4.60
C ASP A 19 31.86 -34.79 5.73
N SER A 20 30.96 -35.10 6.67
CA SER A 20 31.03 -36.23 7.62
C SER A 20 29.87 -36.21 8.62
N LEU A 21 28.73 -36.83 8.26
CA LEU A 21 28.11 -37.91 9.07
C LEU A 21 26.83 -38.44 8.40
N VAL A 22 26.97 -39.50 7.61
CA VAL A 22 25.87 -40.40 7.23
C VAL A 22 25.66 -41.40 8.36
N GLY A 23 24.42 -41.58 8.84
CA GLY A 23 24.16 -42.46 9.99
C GLY A 23 22.70 -42.76 10.36
N LEU A 24 21.99 -43.48 9.48
CA LEU A 24 20.81 -44.33 9.76
C LEU A 24 19.50 -43.68 10.25
N GLY A 25 18.40 -43.95 9.53
CA GLY A 25 17.04 -43.73 10.04
C GLY A 25 15.97 -43.42 8.98
N GLU A 26 15.68 -44.36 8.07
CA GLU A 26 14.51 -44.22 7.20
C GLU A 26 13.21 -44.24 8.02
N HIS A 27 12.46 -43.15 8.00
CA HIS A 27 11.02 -43.17 8.28
C HIS A 27 10.31 -42.31 7.23
N GLU A 28 9.50 -42.96 6.39
CA GLU A 28 8.75 -42.33 5.30
C GLU A 28 7.83 -41.21 5.82
N SER A 29 8.15 -39.96 5.48
CA SER A 29 7.18 -38.86 5.57
C SER A 29 6.53 -38.67 4.19
N THR A 30 5.21 -38.84 4.15
CA THR A 30 4.45 -38.99 2.90
C THR A 30 4.24 -37.64 2.19
N TYR A 31 5.26 -37.16 1.48
CA TYR A 31 5.19 -35.94 0.67
C TYR A 31 5.42 -36.24 -0.81
N SER A 32 4.37 -36.08 -1.62
CA SER A 32 4.40 -36.30 -3.06
C SER A 32 5.12 -35.17 -3.78
N ILE A 33 6.44 -35.30 -3.95
CA ILE A 33 7.27 -34.35 -4.69
C ILE A 33 7.02 -34.49 -6.19
N LEU A 34 6.54 -33.42 -6.84
CA LEU A 34 6.47 -33.30 -8.30
C LEU A 34 7.58 -32.34 -8.77
N PRO A 35 8.39 -32.70 -9.78
CA PRO A 35 9.47 -31.85 -10.26
C PRO A 35 8.94 -30.52 -10.80
N GLY A 36 9.39 -29.41 -10.21
CA GLY A 36 9.10 -28.07 -10.70
C GLY A 36 9.78 -27.76 -12.03
N LYS A 37 9.33 -26.69 -12.71
CA LYS A 37 10.09 -26.11 -13.82
C LYS A 37 11.37 -25.47 -13.25
N LYS A 38 12.46 -25.48 -14.02
CA LYS A 38 13.75 -24.88 -13.63
C LYS A 38 13.56 -23.52 -12.93
N GLY A 39 14.04 -23.41 -11.69
CA GLY A 39 13.96 -22.18 -10.90
C GLY A 39 12.63 -21.95 -10.15
N GLN A 40 11.76 -22.94 -10.05
CA GLN A 40 10.53 -22.91 -9.24
C GLN A 40 10.32 -24.23 -8.51
N CYS A 41 10.06 -24.19 -7.21
CA CYS A 41 9.71 -25.34 -6.39
C CYS A 41 8.18 -25.37 -6.15
N THR A 42 7.62 -26.54 -5.87
CA THR A 42 6.19 -26.67 -5.51
C THR A 42 6.07 -27.29 -4.13
N ALA A 43 5.40 -26.60 -3.20
CA ALA A 43 5.19 -27.06 -1.83
C ALA A 43 3.72 -26.85 -1.43
N ASN A 44 3.02 -27.93 -1.04
CA ASN A 44 1.60 -27.91 -0.65
C ASN A 44 0.66 -27.18 -1.63
N GLY A 45 0.95 -27.24 -2.94
CA GLY A 45 0.17 -26.56 -3.99
C GLY A 45 0.58 -25.10 -4.26
N MET A 46 1.46 -24.52 -3.43
CA MET A 46 2.06 -23.20 -3.66
C MET A 46 3.30 -23.33 -4.54
N ILE A 47 3.53 -22.36 -5.43
CA ILE A 47 4.72 -22.28 -6.28
C ILE A 47 5.69 -21.28 -5.67
N MET A 48 6.84 -21.77 -5.21
CA MET A 48 7.92 -20.97 -4.64
C MET A 48 8.97 -20.69 -5.70
N PHE A 49 9.54 -19.50 -5.71
CA PHE A 49 10.64 -19.15 -6.61
C PHE A 49 11.98 -19.67 -6.07
N ASP A 50 12.96 -19.88 -6.97
CA ASP A 50 14.34 -20.13 -6.56
C ASP A 50 14.84 -19.09 -5.54
N LYS A 51 15.53 -19.59 -4.51
CA LYS A 51 15.98 -18.89 -3.30
C LYS A 51 14.90 -18.32 -2.38
N ALA A 52 13.62 -18.59 -2.61
CA ALA A 52 12.57 -18.21 -1.67
C ALA A 52 12.69 -19.05 -0.38
N VAL A 53 12.66 -18.38 0.77
CA VAL A 53 12.59 -19.00 2.11
C VAL A 53 11.20 -18.78 2.70
N TRP A 54 10.60 -19.81 3.31
CA TRP A 54 9.31 -19.72 3.98
C TRP A 54 9.22 -20.68 5.16
N SER A 55 8.40 -20.35 6.15
CA SER A 55 8.16 -21.23 7.30
C SER A 55 6.74 -21.79 7.27
N PRO A 56 6.51 -23.03 6.78
CA PRO A 56 5.16 -23.61 6.67
C PRO A 56 4.56 -23.98 8.04
N LYS A 57 5.39 -24.00 9.09
CA LYS A 57 5.04 -24.17 10.51
C LYS A 57 6.06 -23.37 11.34
N PRO A 58 5.75 -22.94 12.57
CA PRO A 58 6.68 -22.12 13.36
C PRO A 58 8.10 -22.68 13.53
N CYS A 59 8.26 -24.01 13.61
CA CYS A 59 9.56 -24.67 13.73
C CYS A 59 10.20 -25.13 12.42
N VAL A 60 9.59 -24.92 11.25
CA VAL A 60 10.11 -25.42 9.98
C VAL A 60 10.48 -24.23 9.12
N THR A 61 11.69 -24.23 8.55
CA THR A 61 12.15 -23.21 7.61
C THR A 61 12.59 -23.91 6.33
N CYS A 62 11.89 -23.62 5.24
CA CYS A 62 12.10 -24.22 3.94
C CYS A 62 12.71 -23.22 2.96
N LEU A 63 13.71 -23.65 2.21
CA LEU A 63 14.37 -22.96 1.11
C LEU A 63 14.00 -23.67 -0.21
N CYS A 64 13.62 -22.90 -1.22
CA CYS A 64 13.57 -23.38 -2.60
C CYS A 64 14.96 -23.20 -3.23
N SER A 65 15.58 -24.28 -3.70
CA SER A 65 16.89 -24.24 -4.36
C SER A 65 16.83 -25.03 -5.66
N ASN A 66 17.02 -24.37 -6.80
CA ASN A 66 17.05 -24.93 -8.15
C ASN A 66 15.81 -25.77 -8.58
N GLY A 67 14.71 -25.72 -7.83
CA GLY A 67 13.49 -26.53 -8.05
C GLY A 67 13.24 -27.59 -6.97
N GLU A 68 14.15 -27.77 -6.03
CA GLU A 68 14.03 -28.65 -4.86
C GLU A 68 13.69 -27.86 -3.59
N VAL A 69 12.90 -28.47 -2.72
CA VAL A 69 12.50 -27.90 -1.42
C VAL A 69 13.38 -28.48 -0.33
N ILE A 70 14.21 -27.65 0.29
CA ILE A 70 15.12 -28.01 1.38
C ILE A 70 14.54 -27.43 2.66
N CYS A 71 13.96 -28.25 3.54
CA CYS A 71 13.41 -27.79 4.82
C CYS A 71 14.30 -28.22 5.98
N ASP A 72 14.72 -27.25 6.79
CA ASP A 72 15.27 -27.47 8.12
C ASP A 72 14.16 -27.38 9.18
N THR A 73 14.30 -28.11 10.28
CA THR A 73 13.36 -28.09 11.41
C THR A 73 14.11 -27.75 12.69
N ALA A 74 13.84 -26.55 13.22
CA ALA A 74 14.42 -26.06 14.46
C ALA A 74 14.07 -27.01 15.62
N MET A 75 15.11 -27.62 16.21
CA MET A 75 14.96 -28.47 17.39
C MET A 75 14.99 -27.62 18.66
N CYS A 76 13.90 -27.67 19.42
CA CYS A 76 13.81 -26.94 20.69
C CYS A 76 14.64 -27.62 21.79
N HIS A 77 15.40 -26.81 22.53
CA HIS A 77 16.14 -27.28 23.69
C HIS A 77 15.17 -27.76 24.78
N PRO A 78 15.43 -28.91 25.44
CA PRO A 78 14.52 -29.47 26.43
C PRO A 78 14.47 -28.61 27.70
N LEU A 79 13.34 -27.95 27.93
CA LEU A 79 13.07 -27.17 29.13
C LEU A 79 12.64 -28.06 30.31
N LYS A 80 13.15 -27.75 31.50
CA LYS A 80 12.70 -28.35 32.77
C LYS A 80 11.95 -27.31 33.60
N CYS A 81 10.64 -27.22 33.41
CA CYS A 81 9.77 -26.34 34.20
C CYS A 81 8.34 -26.93 34.34
N PRO A 82 7.53 -26.47 35.31
CA PRO A 82 6.27 -27.13 35.67
C PRO A 82 5.19 -27.03 34.58
N GLN A 83 5.15 -25.91 33.86
CA GLN A 83 4.28 -25.71 32.70
C GLN A 83 5.05 -24.98 31.60
N THR A 84 4.90 -25.47 30.38
CA THR A 84 5.36 -24.81 29.15
C THR A 84 4.16 -24.28 28.36
N ILE A 85 4.33 -23.12 27.76
CA ILE A 85 3.42 -22.56 26.76
C ILE A 85 4.20 -22.31 25.47
N ILE A 86 3.58 -22.53 24.31
CA ILE A 86 4.14 -22.12 23.02
C ILE A 86 3.37 -20.83 22.63
N PRO A 87 4.02 -19.66 22.62
CA PRO A 87 3.37 -18.42 22.18
C PRO A 87 2.89 -18.53 20.72
N ALA A 88 1.83 -17.80 20.37
CA ALA A 88 1.28 -17.84 19.01
C ALA A 88 2.33 -17.31 18.01
N GLY A 89 2.75 -18.15 17.06
CA GLY A 89 3.78 -17.83 16.06
C GLY A 89 5.20 -18.30 16.43
N GLU A 90 5.45 -18.68 17.69
CA GLU A 90 6.76 -19.16 18.13
C GLU A 90 6.97 -20.64 17.82
N CYS A 91 8.23 -21.02 17.55
CA CYS A 91 8.61 -22.42 17.43
C CYS A 91 8.62 -23.12 18.79
N CYS A 92 9.35 -22.56 19.74
CA CYS A 92 9.72 -23.29 20.95
C CYS A 92 8.85 -22.93 22.14
N PRO A 93 8.56 -23.92 23.01
CA PRO A 93 7.93 -23.64 24.28
C PRO A 93 8.80 -22.71 25.13
N VAL A 94 8.15 -21.88 25.92
CA VAL A 94 8.73 -21.10 27.02
C VAL A 94 8.06 -21.51 28.34
N CYS A 95 8.75 -21.34 29.46
CA CYS A 95 8.20 -21.65 30.77
C CYS A 95 7.15 -20.59 31.17
N SER A 96 6.01 -21.02 31.69
CA SER A 96 4.96 -20.13 32.18
C SER A 96 5.14 -19.83 33.67
N GLU A 97 5.30 -18.56 34.04
CA GLU A 97 5.42 -18.14 35.44
C GLU A 97 4.08 -18.11 36.21
N THR A 98 2.94 -18.33 35.54
CA THR A 98 1.60 -18.21 36.15
C THR A 98 1.09 -19.48 36.86
N ALA A 99 1.97 -20.47 37.10
CA ALA A 99 1.62 -21.76 37.70
C ALA A 99 1.99 -21.91 39.20
N SER A 100 2.35 -20.83 39.90
CA SER A 100 2.72 -20.86 41.33
C SER A 100 1.58 -20.56 42.31
N LEU A 101 0.31 -20.56 41.86
CA LEU A 101 -0.87 -20.24 42.69
C LEU A 101 -2.01 -21.27 42.59
N LEU A 102 -1.78 -22.43 41.98
CA LEU A 102 -2.78 -23.50 41.82
C LEU A 102 -2.22 -24.89 42.14
N ASP A 103 -1.51 -25.03 43.26
CA ASP A 103 -1.32 -26.35 43.89
C ASP A 103 -1.23 -26.24 45.42
N SER A 104 -2.39 -26.14 46.08
CA SER A 104 -2.50 -26.23 47.54
C SER A 104 -3.89 -26.72 47.99
N SER A 105 -4.36 -27.83 47.41
CA SER A 105 -5.55 -28.52 47.94
C SER A 105 -5.62 -30.00 47.52
N ILE A 106 -4.85 -30.87 48.17
CA ILE A 106 -5.19 -32.26 48.50
C ILE A 106 -4.36 -32.68 49.72
N ILE A 107 -5.05 -33.15 50.77
CA ILE A 107 -4.48 -33.93 51.88
C ILE A 107 -5.08 -35.34 51.74
N PRO A 108 -4.27 -36.40 51.87
CA PRO A 108 -4.57 -37.38 52.93
C PRO A 108 -3.41 -37.58 53.91
N LEU A 109 -3.75 -38.08 55.09
CA LEU A 109 -2.84 -38.63 56.11
C LEU A 109 -2.12 -39.89 55.54
N ASP A 110 -1.00 -40.40 56.06
CA ASP A 110 -0.54 -40.54 57.46
C ASP A 110 1.02 -40.60 57.62
N ASP A 111 1.46 -40.69 58.89
CA ASP A 111 2.76 -41.17 59.42
C ASP A 111 4.01 -40.26 59.58
N ILE A 112 4.12 -39.72 60.81
CA ILE A 112 5.28 -39.76 61.75
C ILE A 112 6.70 -39.42 61.22
N SER A 113 7.22 -38.23 61.58
CA SER A 113 8.30 -38.05 62.59
C SER A 113 8.84 -36.60 62.74
N GLU A 114 9.36 -36.33 63.93
CA GLU A 114 9.95 -35.11 64.54
C GLU A 114 10.96 -34.34 63.63
N MET A 115 11.10 -33.00 63.68
CA MET A 115 11.67 -32.21 64.78
C MET A 115 11.46 -30.67 64.68
N SER A 116 11.21 -30.07 65.85
CA SER A 116 11.48 -28.69 66.34
C SER A 116 12.11 -27.57 65.46
N GLY A 117 11.60 -26.34 65.63
CA GLY A 117 12.34 -25.09 65.37
C GLY A 117 11.51 -23.80 65.56
N ASP A 118 11.71 -23.07 66.66
CA ASP A 118 10.93 -21.88 67.04
C ASP A 118 11.19 -20.60 66.21
N SER A 119 10.16 -19.75 66.01
CA SER A 119 10.08 -18.35 66.51
C SER A 119 9.00 -17.49 65.82
N PRO A 120 8.51 -16.38 66.43
CA PRO A 120 7.12 -15.94 66.21
C PRO A 120 6.90 -14.49 65.69
N ASP A 121 5.62 -14.25 65.37
CA ASP A 121 4.83 -13.02 65.53
C ASP A 121 5.15 -11.68 64.82
N SER A 122 4.34 -11.44 63.78
CA SER A 122 3.23 -10.45 63.75
C SER A 122 3.29 -9.14 64.57
N LYS A 123 3.10 -8.01 63.86
CA LYS A 123 2.22 -6.85 64.18
C LYS A 123 2.30 -5.82 63.03
N ASP A 124 1.22 -5.63 62.28
CA ASP A 124 0.14 -4.65 62.53
C ASP A 124 0.56 -3.18 62.39
N LEU A 125 -0.01 -2.51 61.38
CA LEU A 125 -0.65 -1.20 61.58
C LEU A 125 -1.62 -0.90 60.43
N ASN A 126 -2.89 -0.73 60.81
CA ASN A 126 -4.03 -0.52 59.93
C ASN A 126 -4.30 0.99 59.80
N THR A 127 -4.68 1.48 58.62
CA THR A 127 -5.57 2.66 58.55
C THR A 127 -6.50 2.55 57.34
N THR A 128 -7.80 2.62 57.63
CA THR A 128 -8.92 2.37 56.71
C THR A 128 -9.44 3.65 56.06
N ASN A 129 -10.20 3.49 54.96
CA ASN A 129 -11.47 4.21 54.81
C ASN A 129 -12.41 3.53 53.78
N VAL A 130 -13.59 3.11 54.28
CA VAL A 130 -14.96 3.28 53.69
C VAL A 130 -15.23 2.73 52.26
N LEU A 131 -16.28 1.96 51.94
CA LEU A 131 -17.25 1.04 52.62
C LEU A 131 -17.95 0.21 51.46
N PRO A 132 -19.00 -0.63 51.60
CA PRO A 132 -18.93 -1.99 51.03
C PRO A 132 -20.13 -2.45 50.17
N SER A 133 -20.08 -3.73 49.74
CA SER A 133 -21.25 -4.63 49.49
C SER A 133 -22.12 -4.39 48.24
N ALA A 134 -22.68 -5.40 47.57
CA ALA A 134 -22.52 -6.87 47.71
C ALA A 134 -23.07 -7.65 46.49
N GLN A 135 -22.60 -8.91 46.38
CA GLN A 135 -23.33 -10.11 45.92
C GLN A 135 -23.95 -10.18 44.52
N THR A 136 -23.33 -11.04 43.71
CA THR A 136 -23.94 -11.84 42.63
C THR A 136 -24.94 -12.87 43.19
N GLN A 137 -26.05 -13.11 42.46
CA GLN A 137 -26.74 -14.40 42.44
C GLN A 137 -27.14 -14.78 41.00
N MET A 138 -27.30 -16.08 40.77
CA MET A 138 -27.48 -16.72 39.46
C MET A 138 -28.96 -16.94 39.12
N GLU A 139 -29.30 -17.02 37.82
CA GLU A 139 -30.22 -18.01 37.21
C GLU A 139 -30.11 -17.93 35.66
N LYS A 140 -29.57 -18.96 34.98
CA LYS A 140 -30.29 -20.06 34.28
C LYS A 140 -31.35 -19.63 33.23
N HIS A 141 -31.09 -19.90 31.93
CA HIS A 141 -31.65 -21.07 31.22
C HIS A 141 -31.33 -21.16 29.70
N ASN A 142 -31.02 -22.39 29.26
CA ASN A 142 -31.39 -23.09 28.00
C ASN A 142 -30.89 -22.67 26.59
N LEU A 143 -30.38 -23.69 25.89
CA LEU A 143 -30.33 -23.88 24.43
C LEU A 143 -31.71 -24.45 23.97
N PHE A 144 -32.13 -24.64 22.70
CA PHE A 144 -31.57 -24.87 21.34
C PHE A 144 -32.71 -24.50 20.32
N PRO A 145 -32.64 -24.72 18.98
CA PRO A 145 -31.54 -25.09 18.06
C PRO A 145 -31.41 -24.20 16.80
N THR A 146 -30.39 -24.47 15.98
CA THR A 146 -30.20 -23.98 14.60
C THR A 146 -30.86 -24.91 13.57
N GLU A 147 -31.47 -24.38 12.51
CA GLU A 147 -31.89 -25.18 11.33
C GLU A 147 -30.80 -25.24 10.25
N VAL A 148 -30.76 -26.37 9.54
CA VAL A 148 -29.83 -26.69 8.46
C VAL A 148 -30.62 -26.82 7.16
N ILE A 149 -30.11 -26.28 6.05
CA ILE A 149 -30.60 -26.59 4.71
C ILE A 149 -29.44 -27.13 3.86
N GLU A 150 -29.51 -28.41 3.52
CA GLU A 150 -28.63 -29.06 2.54
C GLU A 150 -28.98 -28.60 1.11
N ILE A 151 -27.97 -28.48 0.24
CA ILE A 151 -28.14 -28.65 -1.22
C ILE A 151 -27.10 -29.67 -1.69
N ARG A 152 -27.58 -30.72 -2.37
CA ARG A 152 -26.78 -31.87 -2.81
C ARG A 152 -26.26 -31.71 -4.25
N ASP A 153 -25.06 -32.24 -4.47
CA ASP A 153 -24.49 -32.47 -5.80
C ASP A 153 -25.28 -33.45 -6.67
N LYS A 154 -25.20 -33.29 -7.99
CA LYS A 154 -25.27 -34.37 -8.98
C LYS A 154 -24.36 -34.12 -10.18
N GLU A 155 -23.48 -35.07 -10.46
CA GLU A 155 -22.62 -35.11 -11.65
C GLU A 155 -23.41 -35.41 -12.95
N GLY A 156 -22.85 -35.04 -14.12
CA GLY A 156 -23.55 -35.16 -15.41
C GLY A 156 -22.69 -35.05 -16.68
N HIS A 157 -21.70 -35.94 -16.84
CA HIS A 157 -20.93 -36.23 -18.08
C HIS A 157 -21.67 -36.01 -19.45
N LYS A 158 -21.11 -35.19 -20.38
CA LYS A 158 -20.50 -35.62 -21.69
C LYS A 158 -20.24 -34.52 -22.75
N LYS A 159 -18.99 -34.52 -23.24
CA LYS A 159 -18.52 -34.47 -24.65
C LYS A 159 -19.12 -33.43 -25.63
N GLY A 160 -18.29 -32.42 -25.95
CA GLY A 160 -18.55 -31.37 -26.95
C GLY A 160 -18.34 -31.71 -28.44
N LYS A 161 -18.22 -30.66 -29.26
CA LYS A 161 -17.61 -30.71 -30.61
C LYS A 161 -17.22 -29.31 -31.13
N LYS A 162 -16.11 -29.25 -31.89
CA LYS A 162 -15.59 -28.07 -32.62
C LYS A 162 -16.49 -27.71 -33.81
N ARG A 163 -16.56 -26.43 -34.22
CA ARG A 163 -15.98 -25.94 -35.50
C ARG A 163 -16.14 -24.43 -35.80
N ARG A 164 -15.30 -23.96 -36.74
CA ARG A 164 -15.08 -22.59 -37.26
C ARG A 164 -15.86 -22.31 -38.57
N LYS A 165 -15.85 -21.03 -38.97
CA LYS A 165 -16.19 -20.42 -40.29
C LYS A 165 -17.71 -20.22 -40.56
N GLY A 166 -18.18 -19.17 -41.23
CA GLY A 166 -17.52 -17.92 -41.67
C GLY A 166 -18.12 -17.30 -42.96
N LYS A 167 -17.97 -15.98 -43.14
CA LYS A 167 -18.10 -15.18 -44.39
C LYS A 167 -19.48 -14.99 -45.08
N LYS A 168 -19.86 -13.70 -45.16
CA LYS A 168 -20.18 -12.88 -46.37
C LYS A 168 -21.59 -12.80 -47.03
N ASP A 169 -21.91 -11.54 -47.33
CA ASP A 169 -22.50 -10.94 -48.55
C ASP A 169 -24.00 -11.12 -48.93
N HIS A 170 -24.75 -10.01 -48.77
CA HIS A 170 -25.48 -9.27 -49.82
C HIS A 170 -26.32 -10.01 -50.91
N ARG A 171 -27.67 -9.88 -50.89
CA ARG A 171 -28.50 -8.96 -51.75
C ARG A 171 -29.97 -9.43 -51.99
N ARG A 172 -30.92 -8.47 -51.89
CA ARG A 172 -32.24 -8.37 -52.61
C ARG A 172 -33.30 -9.46 -52.26
N HIS A 173 -34.63 -9.26 -52.36
CA HIS A 173 -35.43 -8.32 -53.18
C HIS A 173 -36.87 -8.06 -52.63
N LYS A 174 -37.42 -6.83 -52.86
CA LYS A 174 -38.83 -6.36 -53.07
C LYS A 174 -40.06 -7.04 -52.39
N GLY A 175 -41.04 -6.25 -51.91
CA GLY A 175 -42.42 -6.77 -51.68
C GLY A 175 -43.58 -5.92 -51.08
N ARG A 176 -43.95 -4.76 -51.65
CA ARG A 176 -45.31 -4.10 -51.64
C ARG A 176 -46.07 -3.65 -50.35
N ARG A 177 -46.73 -2.49 -50.52
CA ARG A 177 -47.68 -1.71 -49.67
C ARG A 177 -49.02 -2.39 -49.34
N ARG A 178 -49.71 -1.88 -48.28
CA ARG A 178 -51.11 -1.39 -48.24
C ARG A 178 -51.32 -0.53 -46.97
N GLU A 179 -51.67 0.77 -47.06
CA GLU A 179 -53.00 1.44 -47.22
C GLU A 179 -53.66 1.87 -45.89
N LYS A 180 -53.96 3.18 -45.77
CA LYS A 180 -54.83 3.83 -44.77
C LYS A 180 -55.65 4.92 -45.48
N LEU A 181 -56.94 5.07 -45.12
CA LEU A 181 -57.96 5.97 -45.69
C LEU A 181 -59.02 6.26 -44.56
N PRO A 182 -59.91 7.28 -44.64
CA PRO A 182 -59.61 8.71 -44.88
C PRO A 182 -60.59 9.75 -44.23
N VAL A 183 -60.30 11.07 -44.39
CA VAL A 183 -61.17 12.30 -44.35
C VAL A 183 -62.05 12.64 -43.09
N PRO A 184 -62.64 13.87 -42.93
CA PRO A 184 -62.68 15.05 -43.83
C PRO A 184 -62.22 16.43 -43.28
N ARG A 185 -62.17 17.42 -44.21
CA ARG A 185 -62.03 18.87 -44.01
C ARG A 185 -63.36 19.60 -44.32
N THR A 186 -63.49 20.83 -43.83
CA THR A 186 -64.20 21.97 -44.45
C THR A 186 -63.39 23.26 -44.19
N GLY A 187 -63.41 24.33 -45.00
CA GLY A 187 -63.90 24.50 -46.39
C GLY A 187 -64.38 25.92 -46.75
N ALA A 188 -63.52 26.76 -47.37
CA ALA A 188 -63.81 27.94 -48.22
C ALA A 188 -62.45 28.49 -48.74
N ALA A 189 -62.09 28.72 -50.02
CA ALA A 189 -62.74 29.19 -51.26
C ALA A 189 -62.95 30.73 -51.31
N GLY A 190 -62.61 31.50 -52.36
CA GLY A 190 -61.84 31.28 -53.62
C GLY A 190 -60.69 32.32 -53.74
N ASP A 191 -60.08 32.67 -54.89
CA ASP A 191 -60.32 32.33 -56.30
C ASP A 191 -58.99 32.31 -57.10
N VAL A 192 -59.04 31.92 -58.38
CA VAL A 192 -57.87 31.70 -59.27
C VAL A 192 -57.77 32.76 -60.35
N GLN A 193 -56.58 33.31 -60.62
CA GLN A 193 -56.16 33.60 -62.00
C GLN A 193 -54.63 33.70 -62.18
N TYR A 194 -54.22 33.49 -63.42
CA TYR A 194 -52.84 33.37 -63.89
C TYR A 194 -52.32 34.72 -64.39
N GLU A 195 -51.01 34.97 -64.30
CA GLU A 195 -50.18 35.27 -65.47
C GLU A 195 -48.69 35.20 -65.10
N SER A 196 -47.84 35.02 -66.12
CA SER A 196 -46.39 34.95 -66.02
C SER A 196 -45.75 36.31 -66.34
N ASP A 197 -44.52 36.54 -65.89
CA ASP A 197 -43.35 36.76 -66.77
C ASP A 197 -42.11 37.18 -65.94
N GLU A 198 -40.94 37.13 -66.58
CA GLU A 198 -39.61 37.24 -65.97
C GLU A 198 -39.06 38.69 -65.96
N ASP A 199 -38.03 38.92 -65.13
CA ASP A 199 -37.04 40.03 -65.13
C ASP A 199 -37.48 41.49 -65.46
N ASP A 200 -37.20 42.43 -64.56
CA ASP A 200 -35.87 43.10 -64.54
C ASP A 200 -35.69 43.96 -63.26
N GLY A 201 -34.48 44.41 -62.97
CA GLY A 201 -34.05 44.91 -61.66
C GLY A 201 -34.47 46.34 -61.28
N ALA A 202 -34.76 46.52 -59.98
CA ALA A 202 -34.69 47.82 -59.31
C ALA A 202 -34.26 47.67 -57.84
N PHE A 203 -33.06 48.13 -57.50
CA PHE A 203 -32.58 48.18 -56.11
C PHE A 203 -33.50 49.08 -55.25
N ARG A 204 -34.14 48.50 -54.23
CA ARG A 204 -34.72 49.26 -53.11
C ARG A 204 -34.04 48.83 -51.81
N ILE A 205 -33.25 49.74 -51.25
CA ILE A 205 -32.59 49.58 -49.94
C ILE A 205 -33.66 49.70 -48.84
N PRO A 206 -33.87 48.68 -47.99
CA PRO A 206 -34.70 48.83 -46.79
C PRO A 206 -33.91 49.59 -45.72
N SER A 207 -34.27 50.84 -45.47
CA SER A 207 -33.66 51.67 -44.43
C SER A 207 -34.17 51.27 -43.03
N HIS A 208 -33.70 50.13 -42.52
CA HIS A 208 -33.75 49.75 -41.11
C HIS A 208 -32.41 49.11 -40.72
N PHE A 209 -31.46 49.96 -40.34
CA PHE A 209 -30.34 49.50 -39.53
C PHE A 209 -30.90 48.99 -38.20
N PRO A 210 -30.54 47.78 -37.75
CA PRO A 210 -30.70 47.44 -36.34
C PRO A 210 -29.93 48.48 -35.54
N ILE A 211 -30.60 49.13 -34.58
CA ILE A 211 -29.92 49.91 -33.55
C ILE A 211 -28.86 48.98 -32.95
N PRO A 212 -27.57 49.34 -32.92
CA PRO A 212 -26.59 48.56 -32.18
C PRO A 212 -27.09 48.46 -30.75
N VAL A 213 -27.42 47.25 -30.30
CA VAL A 213 -27.60 47.00 -28.87
C VAL A 213 -26.32 47.51 -28.22
N PRO A 214 -26.39 48.44 -27.25
CA PRO A 214 -25.17 48.92 -26.60
C PRO A 214 -24.39 47.70 -26.11
N PRO A 215 -23.05 47.68 -26.23
CA PRO A 215 -22.29 46.57 -25.69
C PRO A 215 -22.73 46.37 -24.25
N ILE A 216 -23.15 45.16 -23.91
CA ILE A 216 -23.49 44.82 -22.54
C ILE A 216 -22.19 45.05 -21.77
N GLU A 217 -22.11 46.17 -21.05
CA GLU A 217 -20.95 46.52 -20.25
C GLU A 217 -20.76 45.35 -19.28
N THR A 218 -19.71 44.57 -19.52
CA THR A 218 -19.39 43.43 -18.68
C THR A 218 -19.18 43.98 -17.28
N PRO A 219 -19.91 43.47 -16.26
CA PRO A 219 -19.82 44.03 -14.92
C PRO A 219 -18.34 44.06 -14.49
N PRO A 220 -17.83 45.19 -13.97
CA PRO A 220 -16.46 45.26 -13.52
C PRO A 220 -16.26 44.19 -12.45
N LEU A 221 -15.12 43.49 -12.53
CA LEU A 221 -14.82 42.37 -11.64
C LEU A 221 -14.92 42.78 -10.15
N PRO A 222 -15.39 41.89 -9.27
CA PRO A 222 -15.55 42.20 -7.85
C PRO A 222 -14.26 42.74 -7.20
N PRO A 223 -14.37 43.64 -6.20
CA PRO A 223 -13.20 44.08 -5.43
C PRO A 223 -12.47 42.88 -4.80
N GLY A 224 -11.16 42.79 -5.02
CA GLY A 224 -10.34 41.65 -4.59
C GLY A 224 -10.10 40.60 -5.68
N CYS A 225 -10.76 40.70 -6.84
CA CYS A 225 -10.35 39.99 -8.05
C CYS A 225 -9.19 40.70 -8.75
N SER A 226 -8.35 39.92 -9.43
CA SER A 226 -7.24 40.37 -10.27
C SER A 226 -7.26 39.62 -11.60
N THR A 227 -6.77 40.27 -12.66
CA THR A 227 -6.64 39.72 -14.01
C THR A 227 -5.19 39.75 -14.47
N SER A 228 -4.74 38.66 -15.08
CA SER A 228 -3.40 38.54 -15.68
C SER A 228 -3.50 37.66 -16.92
N ASP A 229 -3.25 38.25 -18.08
CA ASP A 229 -3.38 37.61 -19.40
C ASP A 229 -4.69 36.81 -19.54
N THR A 230 -4.64 35.48 -19.49
CA THR A 230 -5.79 34.57 -19.61
C THR A 230 -6.26 33.98 -18.26
N THR A 231 -5.90 34.64 -17.15
CA THR A 231 -6.20 34.20 -15.77
C THR A 231 -7.00 35.26 -14.99
N VAL A 232 -8.08 34.83 -14.34
CA VAL A 232 -8.81 35.59 -13.32
C VAL A 232 -8.57 34.91 -11.98
N SER A 233 -8.11 35.66 -10.98
CA SER A 233 -7.92 35.18 -9.62
C SER A 233 -8.62 36.09 -8.61
N CYS A 234 -9.52 35.51 -7.82
CA CYS A 234 -10.31 36.17 -6.78
C CYS A 234 -10.10 35.49 -5.41
N ILE A 235 -8.86 35.12 -5.09
CA ILE A 235 -8.52 34.43 -3.84
C ILE A 235 -8.96 35.26 -2.62
N ASN A 236 -9.71 34.64 -1.70
CA ASN A 236 -10.22 35.28 -0.47
C ASN A 236 -11.03 36.59 -0.69
N ALA A 237 -11.62 36.78 -1.88
CA ALA A 237 -12.41 37.97 -2.24
C ALA A 237 -13.81 38.04 -1.58
N LYS A 238 -14.12 37.12 -0.65
CA LYS A 238 -15.39 37.01 0.10
C LYS A 238 -16.63 36.82 -0.79
N LEU A 239 -16.43 36.18 -1.95
CA LEU A 239 -17.50 35.89 -2.91
C LEU A 239 -18.46 34.83 -2.33
N THR A 240 -19.76 35.04 -2.51
CA THR A 240 -20.81 34.07 -2.12
C THR A 240 -21.36 33.28 -3.32
N GLN A 241 -21.05 33.73 -4.54
CA GLN A 241 -21.41 33.12 -5.81
C GLN A 241 -20.28 33.36 -6.82
N ILE A 242 -20.23 32.55 -7.87
CA ILE A 242 -19.32 32.79 -9.00
C ILE A 242 -19.77 34.08 -9.70
N PRO A 243 -18.89 35.09 -9.88
CA PRO A 243 -19.25 36.33 -10.55
C PRO A 243 -19.54 36.09 -12.04
N PRO A 244 -20.43 36.88 -12.67
CA PRO A 244 -20.73 36.75 -14.10
C PRO A 244 -19.55 37.27 -14.93
N ILE A 245 -18.65 36.35 -15.33
CA ILE A 245 -17.51 36.63 -16.21
C ILE A 245 -17.87 36.25 -17.64
N SER A 246 -17.55 37.12 -18.59
CA SER A 246 -17.69 36.88 -20.04
C SER A 246 -16.38 37.25 -20.73
N ASP A 247 -15.47 36.28 -20.80
CA ASP A 247 -14.16 36.41 -21.42
C ASP A 247 -13.83 35.11 -22.19
N PRO A 248 -14.01 35.10 -23.52
CA PRO A 248 -13.74 33.92 -24.34
C PRO A 248 -12.27 33.47 -24.34
N ASP A 249 -11.31 34.33 -24.02
CA ASP A 249 -9.88 34.00 -24.05
C ASP A 249 -9.38 33.48 -22.69
N LEU A 250 -10.23 33.49 -21.66
CA LEU A 250 -9.91 32.99 -20.32
C LEU A 250 -9.65 31.47 -20.32
N THR A 251 -8.47 31.08 -19.83
CA THR A 251 -8.03 29.69 -19.67
C THR A 251 -8.01 29.22 -18.21
N SER A 252 -7.95 30.17 -17.27
CA SER A 252 -7.64 29.89 -15.87
C SER A 252 -8.53 30.71 -14.93
N LEU A 253 -9.21 30.04 -14.00
CA LEU A 253 -10.09 30.69 -13.01
C LEU A 253 -9.81 30.18 -11.59
N ASP A 254 -9.38 31.09 -10.72
CA ASP A 254 -9.10 30.82 -9.31
C ASP A 254 -10.09 31.58 -8.41
N LEU A 255 -10.88 30.81 -7.66
CA LEU A 255 -11.89 31.28 -6.71
C LEU A 255 -11.63 30.73 -5.30
N THR A 256 -10.38 30.40 -4.98
CA THR A 256 -9.98 29.76 -3.71
C THR A 256 -10.32 30.61 -2.48
N GLY A 257 -10.78 29.99 -1.39
CA GLY A 257 -10.93 30.65 -0.09
C GLY A 257 -12.11 31.63 0.00
N ASN A 258 -13.13 31.44 -0.83
CA ASN A 258 -14.36 32.23 -0.82
C ASN A 258 -15.46 31.52 0.00
N SER A 259 -16.71 31.98 -0.09
CA SER A 259 -17.88 31.41 0.58
C SER A 259 -18.95 30.98 -0.43
N ILE A 260 -18.52 30.50 -1.60
CA ILE A 260 -19.40 30.04 -2.67
C ILE A 260 -20.12 28.76 -2.22
N THR A 261 -21.44 28.73 -2.34
CA THR A 261 -22.27 27.57 -1.95
C THR A 261 -22.87 26.82 -3.15
N THR A 262 -22.98 27.48 -4.30
CA THR A 262 -23.67 26.98 -5.49
C THR A 262 -22.94 27.30 -6.79
N ILE A 263 -23.00 26.38 -7.75
CA ILE A 263 -22.53 26.51 -9.13
C ILE A 263 -23.74 26.21 -10.03
N SER A 264 -24.31 27.20 -10.71
CA SER A 264 -25.44 26.96 -11.63
C SER A 264 -25.00 26.31 -12.94
N ASP A 265 -25.95 25.77 -13.72
CA ASP A 265 -25.66 25.17 -15.04
C ASP A 265 -25.04 26.19 -16.02
N GLU A 266 -25.26 27.49 -15.79
CA GLU A 266 -24.83 28.60 -16.63
C GLU A 266 -23.52 29.28 -16.14
N ALA A 267 -22.99 28.89 -14.98
CA ALA A 267 -21.93 29.62 -14.27
C ALA A 267 -20.65 29.87 -15.10
N PHE A 268 -20.37 29.01 -16.08
CA PHE A 268 -19.17 29.10 -16.94
C PHE A 268 -19.50 29.39 -18.41
N ASN A 269 -20.75 29.77 -18.74
CA ASN A 269 -21.17 29.98 -20.14
C ASN A 269 -20.41 31.09 -20.88
N GLY A 270 -19.95 32.11 -20.16
CA GLY A 270 -19.16 33.23 -20.72
C GLY A 270 -17.67 32.94 -20.87
N ILE A 271 -17.18 31.79 -20.38
CA ILE A 271 -15.76 31.42 -20.28
C ILE A 271 -15.53 29.97 -20.76
N PRO A 272 -15.91 29.63 -22.02
CA PRO A 272 -15.97 28.24 -22.50
C PRO A 272 -14.60 27.57 -22.74
N ASN A 273 -13.52 28.35 -22.73
CA ASN A 273 -12.17 27.89 -23.05
C ASN A 273 -11.31 27.52 -21.83
N LEU A 274 -11.87 27.54 -20.61
CA LEU A 274 -11.16 27.20 -19.39
C LEU A 274 -10.50 25.81 -19.46
N GLU A 275 -9.22 25.77 -19.08
CA GLU A 275 -8.41 24.56 -18.91
C GLU A 275 -8.20 24.21 -17.43
N TRP A 276 -8.22 25.20 -16.53
CA TRP A 276 -8.11 25.02 -15.07
C TRP A 276 -9.13 25.86 -14.30
N ILE A 277 -9.75 25.21 -13.30
CA ILE A 277 -10.62 25.85 -12.31
C ILE A 277 -10.18 25.42 -10.91
N ASP A 278 -9.98 26.40 -10.03
CA ASP A 278 -9.84 26.19 -8.58
C ASP A 278 -11.03 26.80 -7.82
N LEU A 279 -11.77 25.95 -7.12
CA LEU A 279 -12.91 26.28 -6.27
C LEU A 279 -12.68 25.81 -4.82
N SER A 280 -11.42 25.57 -4.44
CA SER A 280 -11.05 25.01 -3.15
C SER A 280 -11.36 25.96 -1.98
N LYS A 281 -11.56 25.40 -0.80
CA LYS A 281 -11.83 26.13 0.45
C LYS A 281 -13.04 27.06 0.32
N ASN A 282 -14.13 26.52 -0.22
CA ASN A 282 -15.43 27.17 -0.34
C ASN A 282 -16.48 26.39 0.48
N ASN A 283 -17.76 26.74 0.33
CA ASN A 283 -18.88 26.11 1.03
C ASN A 283 -19.79 25.31 0.07
N ILE A 284 -19.23 24.79 -1.02
CA ILE A 284 -20.00 24.16 -2.10
C ILE A 284 -20.55 22.81 -1.62
N THR A 285 -21.84 22.57 -1.87
CA THR A 285 -22.52 21.31 -1.56
C THR A 285 -22.91 20.59 -2.85
N SER A 286 -23.00 19.25 -2.84
CA SER A 286 -23.37 18.51 -4.06
C SER A 286 -24.73 18.92 -4.66
N PRO A 287 -25.81 19.19 -3.88
CA PRO A 287 -27.06 19.73 -4.43
C PRO A 287 -26.96 21.18 -4.93
N GLY A 288 -25.91 21.91 -4.54
CA GLY A 288 -25.62 23.26 -5.00
C GLY A 288 -24.93 23.30 -6.38
N ILE A 289 -24.47 22.15 -6.91
CA ILE A 289 -23.89 22.06 -8.25
C ILE A 289 -24.98 21.64 -9.24
N GLY A 290 -25.20 22.47 -10.26
CA GLY A 290 -26.07 22.16 -11.38
C GLY A 290 -25.58 20.94 -12.17
N PRO A 291 -26.46 20.03 -12.62
CA PRO A 291 -26.08 18.74 -13.20
C PRO A 291 -25.26 18.86 -14.50
N LYS A 292 -25.22 20.04 -15.13
CA LYS A 292 -24.50 20.32 -16.38
C LYS A 292 -23.49 21.46 -16.25
N ALA A 293 -23.26 22.00 -15.05
CA ALA A 293 -22.37 23.15 -14.81
C ALA A 293 -21.02 23.04 -15.53
N PHE A 294 -20.34 21.90 -15.41
CA PHE A 294 -19.03 21.68 -16.05
C PHE A 294 -19.12 21.14 -17.50
N LYS A 295 -20.32 20.77 -17.98
CA LYS A 295 -20.50 20.05 -19.26
C LYS A 295 -20.07 20.87 -20.47
N ILE A 296 -20.20 22.20 -20.42
CA ILE A 296 -19.84 23.09 -21.53
C ILE A 296 -18.33 23.20 -21.75
N LEU A 297 -17.53 22.95 -20.71
CA LEU A 297 -16.09 23.20 -20.70
C LEU A 297 -15.30 22.10 -21.41
N LYS A 298 -15.28 22.16 -22.75
CA LYS A 298 -14.65 21.14 -23.62
C LYS A 298 -13.12 21.18 -23.68
N LYS A 299 -12.49 22.03 -22.87
CA LYS A 299 -11.02 22.13 -22.71
C LYS A 299 -10.55 21.93 -21.27
N LEU A 300 -11.46 21.72 -20.31
CA LEU A 300 -11.10 21.62 -18.90
C LEU A 300 -10.26 20.38 -18.66
N LYS A 301 -9.02 20.58 -18.18
CA LYS A 301 -8.05 19.54 -17.83
C LYS A 301 -7.93 19.37 -16.32
N ARG A 302 -8.07 20.46 -15.57
CA ARG A 302 -7.87 20.47 -14.11
C ARG A 302 -9.06 21.08 -13.38
N LEU A 303 -9.55 20.38 -12.35
CA LEU A 303 -10.64 20.85 -11.49
C LEU A 303 -10.33 20.57 -10.01
N TYR A 304 -10.18 21.61 -9.22
CA TYR A 304 -9.93 21.52 -7.78
C TYR A 304 -11.16 21.97 -6.99
N LEU A 305 -11.60 21.11 -6.06
CA LEU A 305 -12.79 21.25 -5.22
C LEU A 305 -12.47 20.94 -3.75
N ASP A 306 -11.20 21.01 -3.37
CA ASP A 306 -10.70 20.63 -2.05
C ASP A 306 -11.32 21.46 -0.92
N GLY A 307 -11.53 20.88 0.26
CA GLY A 307 -12.03 21.60 1.44
C GLY A 307 -13.41 22.23 1.23
N ASN A 308 -14.33 21.51 0.59
CA ASN A 308 -15.73 21.89 0.38
C ASN A 308 -16.67 20.97 1.20
N MET A 309 -17.99 21.02 0.96
CA MET A 309 -19.00 20.20 1.61
C MET A 309 -19.67 19.22 0.63
N LEU A 310 -18.90 18.69 -0.33
CA LEU A 310 -19.41 17.71 -1.29
C LEU A 310 -19.64 16.36 -0.63
N VAL A 311 -20.77 15.74 -0.97
CA VAL A 311 -21.25 14.46 -0.44
C VAL A 311 -21.22 13.37 -1.53
N LEU A 312 -21.26 13.78 -2.79
CA LEU A 312 -21.10 12.99 -4.01
C LEU A 312 -20.19 13.74 -4.99
N ILE A 313 -19.49 12.99 -5.86
CA ILE A 313 -18.72 13.53 -6.99
C ILE A 313 -19.70 14.22 -7.97
N PRO A 314 -19.38 15.39 -8.55
CA PRO A 314 -20.25 16.05 -9.52
C PRO A 314 -20.58 15.19 -10.73
N SER A 315 -21.82 15.26 -11.21
CA SER A 315 -22.26 14.57 -12.42
C SER A 315 -21.80 15.25 -13.71
N GLU A 316 -21.73 14.50 -14.80
CA GLU A 316 -21.45 14.99 -16.16
C GLU A 316 -20.14 15.80 -16.31
N LEU A 317 -19.13 15.47 -15.49
CA LEU A 317 -17.78 16.04 -15.61
C LEU A 317 -17.18 15.80 -17.01
N PRO A 318 -16.49 16.79 -17.60
CA PRO A 318 -15.97 16.69 -18.96
C PRO A 318 -14.85 15.63 -19.06
N SER A 319 -14.93 14.80 -20.09
CA SER A 319 -13.96 13.72 -20.37
C SER A 319 -12.54 14.21 -20.74
N THR A 320 -12.32 15.51 -20.80
CA THR A 320 -11.01 16.14 -21.01
C THR A 320 -10.21 16.32 -19.73
N LEU A 321 -10.81 16.07 -18.56
CA LEU A 321 -10.11 16.16 -17.29
C LEU A 321 -8.96 15.14 -17.20
N GLU A 322 -7.78 15.67 -16.88
CA GLU A 322 -6.52 14.99 -16.64
C GLU A 322 -6.22 14.95 -15.12
N GLU A 323 -6.73 15.92 -14.35
CA GLU A 323 -6.49 16.05 -12.91
C GLU A 323 -7.75 16.52 -12.17
N ILE A 324 -8.14 15.79 -11.11
CA ILE A 324 -9.26 16.14 -10.23
C ILE A 324 -8.83 16.02 -8.77
N LYS A 325 -9.08 17.06 -7.98
CA LYS A 325 -8.85 17.06 -6.53
C LYS A 325 -10.14 17.39 -5.78
N ILE A 326 -10.56 16.49 -4.89
CA ILE A 326 -11.76 16.63 -4.04
C ILE A 326 -11.41 16.18 -2.61
N ASN A 327 -10.24 16.58 -2.12
CA ASN A 327 -9.77 16.26 -0.78
C ASN A 327 -10.57 17.01 0.30
N ASP A 328 -10.53 16.54 1.54
CA ASP A 328 -11.15 17.16 2.72
C ASP A 328 -12.62 17.56 2.51
N ASN A 329 -13.39 16.67 1.90
CA ASN A 329 -14.82 16.80 1.64
C ASN A 329 -15.62 15.78 2.49
N GLN A 330 -16.87 15.49 2.12
CA GLN A 330 -17.74 14.56 2.84
C GLN A 330 -18.24 13.42 1.93
N LEU A 331 -17.49 13.07 0.87
CA LEU A 331 -17.85 12.03 -0.09
C LEU A 331 -18.06 10.70 0.64
N HIS A 332 -19.22 10.08 0.41
CA HIS A 332 -19.68 8.90 1.17
C HIS A 332 -20.05 7.71 0.28
N ALA A 333 -19.91 7.83 -1.04
CA ALA A 333 -20.08 6.77 -2.02
C ALA A 333 -19.39 7.14 -3.33
N ILE A 334 -19.00 6.13 -4.13
CA ILE A 334 -18.66 6.29 -5.55
C ILE A 334 -19.30 5.13 -6.33
N ASP A 335 -20.32 5.47 -7.11
CA ASP A 335 -21.03 4.52 -7.97
C ASP A 335 -20.25 4.22 -9.27
N GLU A 336 -20.59 3.13 -9.94
CA GLU A 336 -19.97 2.70 -11.22
C GLU A 336 -20.02 3.79 -12.31
N ASP A 337 -21.12 4.56 -12.35
CA ASP A 337 -21.30 5.64 -13.33
C ASP A 337 -20.53 6.93 -12.98
N GLY A 338 -20.08 7.11 -11.74
CA GLY A 338 -19.60 8.40 -11.23
C GLY A 338 -18.32 8.93 -11.88
N LEU A 339 -17.49 8.03 -12.43
CA LEU A 339 -16.19 8.36 -13.04
C LEU A 339 -16.08 7.84 -14.50
N LYS A 340 -17.17 7.34 -15.10
CA LYS A 340 -17.14 6.52 -16.32
C LYS A 340 -16.58 7.19 -17.59
N ASP A 341 -16.74 8.50 -17.69
CA ASP A 341 -16.36 9.28 -18.88
C ASP A 341 -14.94 9.87 -18.77
N LEU A 342 -14.33 9.80 -17.59
CA LEU A 342 -13.04 10.41 -17.24
C LEU A 342 -11.84 9.55 -17.68
N LYS A 343 -11.85 9.11 -18.93
CA LYS A 343 -10.89 8.11 -19.45
C LYS A 343 -9.45 8.64 -19.53
N ASN A 344 -9.29 9.96 -19.67
CA ASN A 344 -8.01 10.67 -19.77
C ASN A 344 -7.47 11.11 -18.40
N LEU A 345 -8.19 10.84 -17.30
CA LEU A 345 -7.79 11.26 -15.96
C LEU A 345 -6.49 10.55 -15.56
N VAL A 346 -5.45 11.32 -15.25
CA VAL A 346 -4.12 10.88 -14.83
C VAL A 346 -3.98 10.89 -13.32
N THR A 347 -4.54 11.92 -12.68
CA THR A 347 -4.45 12.19 -11.24
C THR A 347 -5.84 12.33 -10.62
N LEU A 348 -6.10 11.54 -9.58
CA LEU A 348 -7.34 11.61 -8.79
C LEU A 348 -7.03 11.66 -7.29
N GLU A 349 -7.42 12.75 -6.64
CA GLU A 349 -7.25 12.93 -5.19
C GLU A 349 -8.60 13.05 -4.47
N LEU A 350 -8.77 12.19 -3.47
CA LEU A 350 -10.01 11.99 -2.70
C LEU A 350 -9.69 11.80 -1.20
N GLU A 351 -8.56 12.33 -0.73
CA GLU A 351 -8.12 12.24 0.68
C GLU A 351 -9.15 12.88 1.63
N GLY A 352 -9.26 12.39 2.88
CA GLY A 352 -10.00 13.12 3.92
C GLY A 352 -11.52 13.07 3.75
N ASN A 353 -12.03 12.04 3.07
CA ASN A 353 -13.45 11.81 2.83
C ASN A 353 -14.02 10.70 3.74
N LYS A 354 -15.19 10.16 3.41
CA LYS A 354 -15.92 9.12 4.17
C LYS A 354 -16.07 7.81 3.37
N LEU A 355 -15.19 7.57 2.41
CA LEU A 355 -15.22 6.40 1.52
C LEU A 355 -14.80 5.12 2.25
N SER A 356 -15.37 3.98 1.85
CA SER A 356 -15.03 2.64 2.33
C SER A 356 -15.37 1.58 1.28
N GLU A 357 -14.92 0.35 1.51
CA GLU A 357 -15.21 -0.81 0.65
C GLU A 357 -16.71 -1.12 0.50
N ALA A 358 -17.55 -0.64 1.42
CA ALA A 358 -19.00 -0.86 1.39
C ALA A 358 -19.76 0.19 0.56
N ASN A 359 -19.14 1.31 0.19
CA ASN A 359 -19.79 2.42 -0.51
C ASN A 359 -19.08 2.86 -1.80
N VAL A 360 -17.90 2.34 -2.09
CA VAL A 360 -17.23 2.46 -3.38
C VAL A 360 -17.52 1.19 -4.19
N SER A 361 -18.14 1.34 -5.36
CA SER A 361 -18.36 0.23 -6.28
C SER A 361 -17.03 -0.42 -6.68
N PRO A 362 -16.92 -1.77 -6.70
CA PRO A 362 -15.76 -2.48 -7.24
C PRO A 362 -15.43 -2.18 -8.72
N LEU A 363 -16.31 -1.45 -9.42
CA LEU A 363 -16.11 -0.99 -10.80
C LEU A 363 -15.88 0.53 -10.91
N ALA A 364 -15.91 1.29 -9.81
CA ALA A 364 -15.81 2.76 -9.82
C ALA A 364 -14.56 3.30 -10.53
N PHE A 365 -13.40 2.69 -10.29
CA PHE A 365 -12.12 3.14 -10.87
C PHE A 365 -11.79 2.45 -12.21
N TYR A 366 -12.51 1.38 -12.58
CA TYR A 366 -12.24 0.61 -13.79
C TYR A 366 -12.28 1.43 -15.10
N PRO A 367 -13.14 2.46 -15.28
CA PRO A 367 -13.19 3.26 -16.51
C PRO A 367 -11.97 4.16 -16.73
N LEU A 368 -11.16 4.43 -15.71
CA LEU A 368 -10.07 5.40 -15.74
C LEU A 368 -8.84 4.81 -16.45
N LYS A 369 -8.76 4.97 -17.77
CA LYS A 369 -7.78 4.26 -18.63
C LYS A 369 -6.40 4.94 -18.73
N SER A 370 -6.23 6.10 -18.11
CA SER A 370 -4.97 6.86 -18.05
C SER A 370 -4.49 7.14 -16.63
N LEU A 371 -5.19 6.63 -15.60
CA LEU A 371 -4.90 6.98 -14.21
C LEU A 371 -3.58 6.36 -13.77
N SER A 372 -2.63 7.21 -13.38
CA SER A 372 -1.31 6.87 -12.85
C SER A 372 -1.26 7.15 -11.34
N TYR A 373 -1.87 8.23 -10.86
CA TYR A 373 -1.84 8.66 -9.46
C TYR A 373 -3.23 8.61 -8.80
N LEU A 374 -3.35 7.86 -7.70
CA LEU A 374 -4.59 7.78 -6.90
C LEU A 374 -4.34 7.99 -5.41
N ARG A 375 -4.97 9.01 -4.84
CA ARG A 375 -4.86 9.38 -3.43
C ARG A 375 -6.19 9.21 -2.69
N LEU A 376 -6.23 8.24 -1.79
CA LEU A 376 -7.40 7.80 -1.01
C LEU A 376 -7.12 7.79 0.51
N GLY A 377 -6.07 8.50 0.96
CA GLY A 377 -5.73 8.61 2.38
C GLY A 377 -6.85 9.21 3.25
N ARG A 378 -6.76 9.07 4.57
CA ARG A 378 -7.71 9.64 5.56
C ARG A 378 -9.19 9.33 5.24
N ASN A 379 -9.46 8.13 4.74
CA ASN A 379 -10.81 7.60 4.50
C ASN A 379 -11.14 6.49 5.52
N LYS A 380 -12.02 5.54 5.19
CA LYS A 380 -12.49 4.48 6.09
C LYS A 380 -12.34 3.07 5.50
N PHE A 381 -11.46 2.88 4.52
CA PHE A 381 -11.23 1.58 3.90
C PHE A 381 -10.63 0.57 4.90
N ARG A 382 -11.20 -0.63 4.94
CA ARG A 382 -10.66 -1.79 5.69
C ARG A 382 -9.87 -2.79 4.83
N ILE A 383 -10.04 -2.68 3.51
CA ILE A 383 -9.30 -3.41 2.49
C ILE A 383 -8.89 -2.45 1.38
N ILE A 384 -7.85 -2.81 0.61
CA ILE A 384 -7.49 -2.09 -0.61
C ILE A 384 -8.67 -2.17 -1.60
N PRO A 385 -9.10 -1.05 -2.23
CA PRO A 385 -10.22 -1.06 -3.18
C PRO A 385 -10.02 -2.02 -4.34
N GLN A 386 -11.11 -2.65 -4.78
CA GLN A 386 -11.11 -3.48 -5.99
C GLN A 386 -11.30 -2.64 -7.27
N GLY A 387 -10.95 -3.21 -8.41
CA GLY A 387 -11.16 -2.57 -9.72
C GLY A 387 -10.19 -1.43 -10.07
N LEU A 388 -9.08 -1.31 -9.34
CA LEU A 388 -8.01 -0.37 -9.66
C LEU A 388 -7.49 -0.55 -11.11
N PRO A 389 -7.24 0.54 -11.86
CA PRO A 389 -6.89 0.47 -13.27
C PRO A 389 -5.45 0.00 -13.48
N ALA A 390 -5.22 -0.74 -14.57
CA ALA A 390 -3.91 -1.35 -14.88
C ALA A 390 -2.77 -0.35 -15.10
N THR A 391 -3.10 0.92 -15.38
CA THR A 391 -2.17 2.03 -15.56
C THR A 391 -1.68 2.65 -14.26
N LEU A 392 -2.24 2.27 -13.11
CA LEU A 392 -1.92 2.90 -11.83
C LEU A 392 -0.45 2.62 -11.44
N GLU A 393 0.28 3.69 -11.17
CA GLU A 393 1.70 3.73 -10.81
C GLU A 393 1.88 4.09 -9.32
N GLU A 394 1.07 5.00 -8.78
CA GLU A 394 1.14 5.43 -7.38
C GLU A 394 -0.23 5.32 -6.68
N LEU A 395 -0.25 4.65 -5.52
CA LEU A 395 -1.44 4.47 -4.68
C LEU A 395 -1.17 4.88 -3.23
N TYR A 396 -1.91 5.89 -2.77
CA TYR A 396 -1.82 6.44 -1.42
C TYR A 396 -3.08 6.11 -0.62
N LEU A 397 -2.94 5.28 0.42
CA LEU A 397 -4.01 4.76 1.28
C LEU A 397 -3.73 5.00 2.77
N GLU A 398 -2.89 5.98 3.10
CA GLU A 398 -2.49 6.30 4.46
C GLU A 398 -3.67 6.71 5.36
N HIS A 399 -3.57 6.51 6.68
CA HIS A 399 -4.61 6.88 7.65
C HIS A 399 -6.02 6.31 7.33
N ASN A 400 -6.06 5.09 6.79
CA ASN A 400 -7.30 4.31 6.64
C ASN A 400 -7.44 3.31 7.81
N GLN A 401 -8.19 2.24 7.62
CA GLN A 401 -8.40 1.18 8.60
C GLN A 401 -8.03 -0.19 8.03
N ILE A 402 -7.09 -0.23 7.07
CA ILE A 402 -6.79 -1.43 6.30
C ILE A 402 -6.20 -2.50 7.22
N GLU A 403 -6.84 -3.67 7.23
CA GLU A 403 -6.50 -4.80 8.12
C GLU A 403 -5.82 -5.95 7.36
N GLU A 404 -5.98 -6.04 6.03
CA GLU A 404 -5.38 -7.09 5.18
C GLU A 404 -4.93 -6.60 3.79
N VAL A 405 -3.99 -7.35 3.18
CA VAL A 405 -3.63 -7.26 1.76
C VAL A 405 -3.90 -8.63 1.13
N SER A 406 -5.00 -8.75 0.39
CA SER A 406 -5.45 -10.01 -0.20
C SER A 406 -4.80 -10.30 -1.56
N GLU A 407 -4.74 -11.57 -1.96
CA GLU A 407 -4.11 -12.03 -3.22
C GLU A 407 -4.66 -11.36 -4.49
N ILE A 408 -5.90 -10.87 -4.42
CA ILE A 408 -6.63 -10.34 -5.59
C ILE A 408 -6.52 -8.83 -5.77
N CYS A 409 -6.11 -8.07 -4.75
CA CYS A 409 -6.22 -6.61 -4.77
C CYS A 409 -5.37 -5.94 -5.87
N PHE A 410 -4.19 -6.50 -6.19
CA PHE A 410 -3.28 -5.97 -7.20
C PHE A 410 -3.16 -6.82 -8.48
N ASN A 411 -4.06 -7.80 -8.71
CA ASN A 411 -3.94 -8.74 -9.84
C ASN A 411 -3.94 -8.08 -11.24
N HIS A 412 -4.48 -6.86 -11.35
CA HIS A 412 -4.57 -6.12 -12.61
C HIS A 412 -3.65 -4.88 -12.66
N THR A 413 -3.12 -4.42 -11.53
CA THR A 413 -2.27 -3.22 -11.38
C THR A 413 -0.79 -3.61 -11.44
N ARG A 414 -0.29 -3.87 -12.66
CA ARG A 414 1.09 -4.36 -12.88
C ARG A 414 2.13 -3.25 -13.00
N ASN A 415 1.68 -2.02 -13.26
CA ASN A 415 2.54 -0.84 -13.38
C ASN A 415 2.79 -0.14 -12.03
N ILE A 416 2.21 -0.65 -10.94
CA ILE A 416 2.29 0.00 -9.64
C ILE A 416 3.73 0.00 -9.12
N ASN A 417 4.23 1.20 -8.84
CA ASN A 417 5.59 1.47 -8.36
C ASN A 417 5.59 1.88 -6.88
N ILE A 418 4.62 2.69 -6.45
CA ILE A 418 4.56 3.23 -5.08
C ILE A 418 3.25 2.85 -4.40
N ILE A 419 3.36 2.29 -3.18
CA ILE A 419 2.21 1.95 -2.33
C ILE A 419 2.41 2.54 -0.92
N GLY A 420 1.59 3.55 -0.59
CA GLY A 420 1.51 4.12 0.75
C GLY A 420 0.41 3.46 1.58
N LEU A 421 0.77 2.68 2.60
CA LEU A 421 -0.14 2.01 3.54
C LEU A 421 0.10 2.44 5.01
N LYS A 422 0.77 3.57 5.20
CA LYS A 422 1.09 4.17 6.50
C LYS A 422 -0.16 4.42 7.37
N HIS A 423 -0.05 4.27 8.70
CA HIS A 423 -1.16 4.49 9.65
C HIS A 423 -2.43 3.70 9.28
N ASN A 424 -2.28 2.39 9.07
CA ASN A 424 -3.38 1.45 8.94
C ASN A 424 -3.36 0.46 10.13
N LYS A 425 -3.96 -0.72 9.99
CA LYS A 425 -4.04 -1.75 11.04
C LYS A 425 -3.47 -3.09 10.58
N LEU A 426 -2.59 -3.09 9.58
CA LEU A 426 -2.04 -4.30 8.99
C LEU A 426 -1.25 -5.12 10.02
N GLU A 427 -1.51 -6.43 10.00
CA GLU A 427 -0.79 -7.45 10.76
C GLU A 427 -0.12 -8.37 9.74
N GLU A 428 1.10 -8.87 10.02
CA GLU A 428 1.94 -9.57 9.02
C GLU A 428 1.22 -10.78 8.39
N HIS A 429 0.59 -11.62 9.20
CA HIS A 429 -0.18 -12.79 8.76
C HIS A 429 -1.43 -12.46 7.90
N ARG A 430 -1.78 -11.18 7.75
CA ARG A 430 -2.87 -10.69 6.89
C ARG A 430 -2.38 -10.12 5.56
N ILE A 431 -1.07 -10.18 5.29
CA ILE A 431 -0.49 -9.92 3.98
C ILE A 431 -0.37 -11.27 3.26
N ALA A 432 -1.20 -11.50 2.26
CA ALA A 432 -1.22 -12.79 1.57
C ALA A 432 0.11 -13.02 0.80
N PRO A 433 0.72 -14.23 0.88
CA PRO A 433 2.03 -14.49 0.27
C PRO A 433 2.11 -14.22 -1.24
N LEU A 434 0.98 -14.33 -1.95
CA LEU A 434 0.90 -14.14 -3.40
C LEU A 434 0.36 -12.76 -3.81
N ALA A 435 0.08 -11.84 -2.86
CA ALA A 435 -0.46 -10.50 -3.15
C ALA A 435 0.41 -9.66 -4.10
N TRP A 436 1.70 -9.98 -4.19
CA TRP A 436 2.71 -9.24 -4.95
C TRP A 436 3.23 -10.00 -6.18
N ILE A 437 2.64 -11.15 -6.53
CA ILE A 437 3.20 -12.05 -7.55
C ILE A 437 3.26 -11.43 -8.96
N ASN A 438 2.44 -10.42 -9.24
CA ASN A 438 2.36 -9.72 -10.53
C ASN A 438 3.02 -8.32 -10.50
N GLN A 439 3.66 -7.95 -9.38
CA GLN A 439 4.18 -6.62 -9.10
C GLN A 439 5.67 -6.57 -9.43
N GLU A 440 5.98 -6.58 -10.72
CA GLU A 440 7.35 -6.61 -11.25
C GLU A 440 8.04 -5.22 -11.19
N ASN A 441 7.28 -4.14 -10.99
CA ASN A 441 7.75 -2.74 -11.01
C ASN A 441 7.59 -2.01 -9.66
N LEU A 442 7.22 -2.73 -8.59
CA LEU A 442 6.94 -2.13 -7.27
C LEU A 442 8.25 -1.86 -6.53
N GLU A 443 8.75 -0.62 -6.59
CA GLU A 443 10.03 -0.21 -5.98
C GLU A 443 9.86 0.30 -4.54
N SER A 444 8.69 0.82 -4.15
CA SER A 444 8.48 1.49 -2.85
C SER A 444 7.20 1.08 -2.12
N ILE A 445 7.34 0.65 -0.86
CA ILE A 445 6.21 0.42 0.05
C ILE A 445 6.45 1.09 1.40
N ASP A 446 5.48 1.90 1.85
CA ASP A 446 5.41 2.42 3.21
C ASP A 446 4.36 1.66 4.05
N LEU A 447 4.82 0.85 4.99
CA LEU A 447 4.02 0.10 5.97
C LEU A 447 4.14 0.70 7.39
N SER A 448 4.60 1.96 7.53
CA SER A 448 4.81 2.60 8.83
C SER A 448 3.55 2.70 9.67
N TYR A 449 3.69 2.65 10.99
CA TYR A 449 2.58 2.81 11.95
C TYR A 449 1.41 1.85 11.71
N ASN A 450 1.72 0.59 11.43
CA ASN A 450 0.80 -0.53 11.41
C ASN A 450 1.00 -1.38 12.68
N LYS A 451 0.63 -2.67 12.66
CA LYS A 451 0.77 -3.61 13.78
C LYS A 451 1.68 -4.79 13.43
N LEU A 452 2.75 -4.54 12.67
CA LEU A 452 3.68 -5.59 12.28
C LEU A 452 4.58 -5.98 13.46
N TYR A 453 4.72 -7.28 13.72
CA TYR A 453 5.62 -7.85 14.75
C TYR A 453 6.92 -8.43 14.15
N HIS A 454 6.92 -8.71 12.85
CA HIS A 454 8.07 -9.21 12.10
C HIS A 454 8.17 -8.44 10.76
N VAL A 455 9.36 -8.43 10.16
CA VAL A 455 9.52 -8.03 8.75
C VAL A 455 8.85 -9.09 7.87
N PRO A 456 7.88 -8.74 6.99
CA PRO A 456 7.17 -9.73 6.18
C PRO A 456 8.07 -10.44 5.15
N SER A 457 7.99 -11.77 5.06
CA SER A 457 8.88 -12.58 4.21
C SER A 457 8.53 -12.59 2.71
N TYR A 458 7.30 -12.20 2.35
CA TYR A 458 6.78 -12.32 0.97
C TYR A 458 6.76 -11.00 0.20
N LEU A 459 7.62 -10.04 0.55
CA LEU A 459 7.68 -8.73 -0.12
C LEU A 459 8.09 -8.84 -1.60
N PRO A 460 7.72 -7.85 -2.46
CA PRO A 460 8.03 -7.88 -3.89
C PRO A 460 9.53 -7.99 -4.17
N LYS A 461 9.88 -8.62 -5.30
CA LYS A 461 11.28 -8.77 -5.72
C LYS A 461 11.94 -7.47 -6.17
N SER A 462 11.17 -6.57 -6.78
CA SER A 462 11.63 -5.28 -7.31
C SER A 462 11.87 -4.21 -6.24
N LEU A 463 11.60 -4.52 -4.96
CA LEU A 463 11.56 -3.53 -3.90
C LEU A 463 12.94 -2.91 -3.65
N LEU A 464 13.00 -1.58 -3.69
CA LEU A 464 14.17 -0.76 -3.40
C LEU A 464 14.01 -0.04 -2.04
N HIS A 465 12.81 0.44 -1.74
CA HIS A 465 12.50 1.26 -0.58
C HIS A 465 11.48 0.55 0.31
N LEU A 466 11.86 0.24 1.55
CA LEU A 466 10.97 -0.40 2.54
C LEU A 466 10.92 0.42 3.83
N VAL A 467 9.76 1.02 4.10
CA VAL A 467 9.52 1.82 5.31
C VAL A 467 8.62 1.06 6.28
N LEU A 468 9.12 0.80 7.49
CA LEU A 468 8.50 0.01 8.55
C LEU A 468 8.47 0.76 9.89
N ILE A 469 8.61 2.09 9.86
CA ILE A 469 8.76 2.96 11.04
C ILE A 469 7.55 2.84 11.96
N GLY A 470 7.75 2.81 13.28
CA GLY A 470 6.63 2.95 14.24
C GLY A 470 5.70 1.73 14.32
N ASN A 471 6.19 0.54 13.98
CA ASN A 471 5.48 -0.73 14.16
C ASN A 471 5.83 -1.37 15.52
N GLN A 472 5.56 -2.66 15.69
CA GLN A 472 5.92 -3.44 16.88
C GLN A 472 6.95 -4.52 16.54
N ILE A 473 7.83 -4.27 15.56
CA ILE A 473 8.71 -5.30 15.01
C ILE A 473 9.74 -5.71 16.06
N GLU A 474 9.68 -6.99 16.44
CA GLU A 474 10.58 -7.65 17.39
C GLU A 474 11.58 -8.56 16.67
N ARG A 475 11.28 -8.99 15.43
CA ARG A 475 12.14 -9.91 14.64
C ARG A 475 12.36 -9.48 13.18
N ILE A 476 13.60 -9.64 12.70
CA ILE A 476 13.96 -9.70 11.27
C ILE A 476 14.32 -11.17 10.96
N PRO A 477 13.58 -11.88 10.09
CA PRO A 477 13.91 -13.27 9.74
C PRO A 477 15.23 -13.39 8.95
N GLY A 478 15.89 -14.55 9.03
CA GLY A 478 17.06 -14.87 8.20
C GLY A 478 16.71 -14.91 6.71
N TYR A 479 17.60 -14.41 5.86
CA TYR A 479 17.42 -14.32 4.40
C TYR A 479 16.16 -13.58 3.89
N VAL A 480 15.47 -12.80 4.73
CA VAL A 480 14.18 -12.14 4.39
C VAL A 480 14.25 -11.20 3.17
N PHE A 481 15.44 -10.71 2.83
CA PHE A 481 15.71 -9.87 1.65
C PHE A 481 16.41 -10.61 0.49
N GLY A 482 16.69 -11.92 0.65
CA GLY A 482 17.53 -12.70 -0.26
C GLY A 482 17.00 -12.91 -1.68
N HIS A 483 15.69 -12.75 -1.89
CA HIS A 483 15.02 -12.88 -3.19
C HIS A 483 14.93 -11.57 -3.98
N MET A 484 15.25 -10.42 -3.37
CA MET A 484 15.09 -9.10 -3.97
C MET A 484 16.18 -8.83 -5.02
N ARG A 485 15.78 -8.22 -6.14
CA ARG A 485 16.65 -7.88 -7.28
C ARG A 485 16.17 -6.56 -7.89
N PRO A 486 16.99 -5.50 -7.92
CA PRO A 486 18.43 -5.48 -7.62
C PRO A 486 18.79 -5.60 -6.13
N GLY A 487 17.84 -5.42 -5.21
CA GLY A 487 18.03 -5.44 -3.75
C GLY A 487 17.63 -4.10 -3.11
N LEU A 488 17.34 -4.10 -1.81
CA LEU A 488 16.93 -2.88 -1.09
C LEU A 488 18.05 -1.84 -1.06
N GLU A 489 17.72 -0.59 -1.35
CA GLU A 489 18.58 0.56 -1.14
C GLU A 489 18.27 1.30 0.18
N TYR A 490 17.01 1.31 0.63
CA TYR A 490 16.59 2.03 1.85
C TYR A 490 15.72 1.14 2.73
N LEU A 491 16.11 0.97 4.00
CA LEU A 491 15.38 0.20 4.99
C LEU A 491 15.23 0.98 6.29
N TYR A 492 13.99 1.40 6.59
CA TYR A 492 13.69 2.19 7.78
C TYR A 492 12.87 1.39 8.79
N LEU A 493 13.51 0.99 9.88
CA LEU A 493 12.98 0.20 10.99
C LEU A 493 12.94 1.00 12.31
N SER A 494 13.03 2.33 12.24
CA SER A 494 13.00 3.21 13.41
C SER A 494 11.72 3.05 14.25
N PHE A 495 11.79 3.29 15.56
CA PHE A 495 10.63 3.21 16.47
C PHE A 495 9.94 1.83 16.43
N ASN A 496 10.71 0.78 16.60
CA ASN A 496 10.23 -0.61 16.73
C ASN A 496 10.73 -1.20 18.06
N LYS A 497 10.68 -2.53 18.22
CA LYS A 497 11.08 -3.24 19.45
C LYS A 497 12.22 -4.23 19.20
N LEU A 498 13.04 -4.01 18.17
CA LEU A 498 14.11 -4.94 17.79
C LEU A 498 15.13 -5.11 18.93
N THR A 499 15.41 -6.36 19.27
CA THR A 499 16.46 -6.77 20.21
C THR A 499 17.57 -7.51 19.46
N ASP A 500 18.70 -7.75 20.13
CA ASP A 500 19.86 -8.42 19.52
C ASP A 500 19.51 -9.82 19.01
N ASP A 501 18.75 -10.59 19.81
CA ASP A 501 18.29 -11.95 19.50
C ASP A 501 17.17 -11.97 18.44
N GLY A 502 16.53 -10.82 18.19
CA GLY A 502 15.50 -10.64 17.18
C GLY A 502 16.04 -10.42 15.76
N ILE A 503 17.31 -10.09 15.59
CA ILE A 503 17.94 -9.92 14.27
C ILE A 503 18.75 -11.18 13.96
N ASP A 504 18.25 -11.98 13.03
CA ASP A 504 18.96 -13.18 12.57
C ASP A 504 20.30 -12.78 11.89
N PRO A 505 21.43 -13.44 12.19
CA PRO A 505 22.74 -13.06 11.64
C PRO A 505 22.81 -13.04 10.11
N VAL A 506 21.93 -13.75 9.40
CA VAL A 506 21.85 -13.77 7.93
C VAL A 506 20.63 -13.03 7.36
N SER A 507 19.92 -12.23 8.16
CA SER A 507 18.79 -11.39 7.70
C SER A 507 19.15 -10.51 6.50
N PHE A 508 20.32 -9.88 6.53
CA PHE A 508 20.72 -8.85 5.58
C PHE A 508 21.47 -9.37 4.35
N PHE A 509 21.64 -10.69 4.19
CA PHE A 509 22.45 -11.30 3.13
C PHE A 509 22.09 -10.82 1.70
N GLY A 510 20.79 -10.63 1.43
CA GLY A 510 20.32 -10.10 0.13
C GLY A 510 20.54 -8.60 -0.09
N ALA A 511 20.86 -7.84 0.96
CA ALA A 511 20.94 -6.38 0.95
C ALA A 511 22.38 -5.82 1.04
N TYR A 512 23.38 -6.63 1.40
CA TYR A 512 24.78 -6.18 1.59
C TYR A 512 25.35 -5.37 0.40
N HIS A 513 24.96 -5.73 -0.82
CA HIS A 513 25.48 -5.12 -2.06
C HIS A 513 24.63 -3.96 -2.61
N SER A 514 23.52 -3.62 -1.95
CA SER A 514 22.54 -2.61 -2.42
C SER A 514 22.25 -1.52 -1.40
N LEU A 515 22.26 -1.83 -0.10
CA LEU A 515 21.76 -0.93 0.94
C LEU A 515 22.61 0.33 1.08
N ARG A 516 21.94 1.49 1.05
CA ARG A 516 22.50 2.85 1.19
C ARG A 516 22.14 3.48 2.53
N GLU A 517 20.91 3.24 2.99
CA GLU A 517 20.41 3.76 4.27
C GLU A 517 19.75 2.66 5.11
N LEU A 518 20.20 2.55 6.36
CA LEU A 518 19.66 1.63 7.36
C LEU A 518 19.36 2.39 8.65
N PHE A 519 18.08 2.56 8.96
CA PHE A 519 17.65 3.19 10.20
C PHE A 519 17.07 2.15 11.15
N LEU A 520 17.73 1.99 12.30
CA LEU A 520 17.40 1.09 13.41
C LEU A 520 17.27 1.87 14.72
N ASP A 521 17.15 3.20 14.66
CA ASP A 521 17.06 4.06 15.84
C ASP A 521 15.75 3.87 16.61
N HIS A 522 15.75 4.22 17.91
CA HIS A 522 14.59 4.00 18.79
C HIS A 522 14.09 2.55 18.80
N ASN A 523 15.02 1.59 18.95
CA ASN A 523 14.76 0.17 19.18
C ASN A 523 15.36 -0.27 20.54
N GLU A 524 15.47 -1.57 20.80
CA GLU A 524 15.94 -2.14 22.06
C GLU A 524 17.35 -2.77 22.00
N LEU A 525 18.09 -2.55 20.90
CA LEU A 525 19.39 -3.19 20.61
C LEU A 525 20.43 -2.88 21.71
N LYS A 526 21.16 -3.90 22.19
CA LYS A 526 22.25 -3.80 23.19
C LYS A 526 23.64 -3.89 22.54
N ALA A 527 23.73 -4.38 21.31
CA ALA A 527 24.91 -4.42 20.46
C ALA A 527 24.61 -3.87 19.05
N VAL A 528 25.65 -3.68 18.25
CA VAL A 528 25.50 -3.41 16.81
C VAL A 528 25.20 -4.74 16.07
N PRO A 529 24.20 -4.80 15.18
CA PRO A 529 23.87 -6.03 14.44
C PRO A 529 25.03 -6.62 13.64
N PHE A 530 24.89 -7.89 13.23
CA PHE A 530 25.87 -8.55 12.34
C PHE A 530 25.69 -8.09 10.88
N GLY A 531 26.77 -8.15 10.09
CA GLY A 531 26.74 -7.93 8.64
C GLY A 531 26.65 -6.47 8.20
N ILE A 532 26.77 -5.50 9.11
CA ILE A 532 26.87 -4.07 8.74
C ILE A 532 28.21 -3.78 8.04
N ASP A 533 29.27 -4.47 8.47
CA ASP A 533 30.61 -4.49 7.88
C ASP A 533 30.67 -5.10 6.46
N GLU A 534 29.64 -5.87 6.08
CA GLU A 534 29.46 -6.37 4.72
C GLU A 534 28.87 -5.31 3.76
N MET A 535 28.23 -4.24 4.28
CA MET A 535 27.42 -3.31 3.49
C MET A 535 28.24 -2.22 2.76
N ARG A 536 28.96 -2.59 1.70
CA ARG A 536 29.91 -1.69 0.98
C ARG A 536 29.33 -0.37 0.45
N LYS A 537 28.00 -0.30 0.19
CA LYS A 537 27.31 0.90 -0.31
C LYS A 537 26.62 1.74 0.77
N LEU A 538 26.69 1.33 2.05
CA LEU A 538 25.99 1.98 3.14
C LEU A 538 26.60 3.35 3.42
N ARG A 539 25.77 4.39 3.41
CA ARG A 539 26.14 5.78 3.68
C ARG A 539 25.57 6.29 4.99
N PHE A 540 24.32 5.90 5.30
CA PHE A 540 23.63 6.33 6.51
C PHE A 540 23.27 5.12 7.38
N LEU A 541 23.82 5.09 8.59
CA LEU A 541 23.50 4.12 9.62
C LEU A 541 22.98 4.84 10.88
N ARG A 542 21.72 4.62 11.24
CA ARG A 542 21.15 5.17 12.47
C ARG A 542 20.89 4.08 13.50
N LEU A 543 21.59 4.16 14.62
CA LEU A 543 21.50 3.26 15.78
C LEU A 543 21.29 4.05 17.08
N ASN A 544 21.02 5.36 16.99
CA ASN A 544 20.79 6.23 18.13
C ASN A 544 19.50 5.87 18.89
N ASN A 545 19.40 6.30 20.14
CA ASN A 545 18.27 6.03 21.04
C ASN A 545 17.98 4.54 21.32
N ASN A 546 18.96 3.64 21.13
CA ASN A 546 18.88 2.23 21.50
C ASN A 546 19.40 1.98 22.94
N LYS A 547 19.72 0.73 23.27
CA LYS A 547 20.30 0.27 24.55
C LYS A 547 21.79 -0.14 24.42
N ILE A 548 22.47 0.25 23.32
CA ILE A 548 23.78 -0.27 22.91
C ILE A 548 24.85 0.02 23.97
N ARG A 549 25.68 -0.97 24.30
CA ARG A 549 26.74 -0.87 25.32
C ARG A 549 28.14 -0.97 24.74
N THR A 550 28.32 -1.75 23.67
CA THR A 550 29.61 -2.08 23.07
C THR A 550 29.53 -1.96 21.55
N VAL A 551 30.62 -1.50 20.95
CA VAL A 551 30.84 -1.50 19.49
C VAL A 551 32.17 -2.22 19.24
N PRO A 552 32.16 -3.57 19.08
CA PRO A 552 33.36 -4.33 18.71
C PRO A 552 33.98 -3.82 17.39
N PRO A 553 35.29 -4.01 17.17
CA PRO A 553 35.96 -3.60 15.92
C PRO A 553 35.24 -4.07 14.67
N GLU A 554 34.84 -5.34 14.66
CA GLU A 554 34.41 -6.12 13.51
C GLU A 554 32.90 -5.96 13.20
N ARG A 555 32.22 -4.98 13.80
CA ARG A 555 30.76 -4.79 13.67
C ARG A 555 30.34 -3.66 12.74
N ILE A 556 31.24 -2.76 12.39
CA ILE A 556 30.96 -1.61 11.49
C ILE A 556 32.03 -1.57 10.40
N CYS A 557 33.29 -1.84 10.78
CA CYS A 557 34.41 -1.92 9.87
C CYS A 557 34.92 -3.36 9.83
N ARG A 558 35.21 -3.89 8.65
CA ARG A 558 36.02 -5.10 8.55
C ARG A 558 37.43 -4.78 9.04
N THR A 559 37.87 -5.48 10.08
CA THR A 559 39.30 -5.55 10.37
C THR A 559 39.94 -6.50 9.37
N GLN A 560 41.10 -6.14 8.82
CA GLN A 560 41.95 -7.11 8.11
C GLN A 560 42.41 -8.17 9.12
N THR A 561 41.65 -9.27 9.23
CA THR A 561 42.15 -10.50 9.83
C THR A 561 43.16 -11.07 8.85
N ASN A 562 44.41 -11.23 9.30
CA ASN A 562 45.50 -11.79 8.51
C ASN A 562 45.14 -13.23 8.08
N HIS A 563 44.48 -13.37 6.94
CA HIS A 563 44.44 -14.62 6.21
C HIS A 563 45.68 -14.65 5.32
N GLU A 564 46.62 -15.51 5.68
CA GLU A 564 47.85 -15.80 4.92
C GLU A 564 47.55 -16.65 3.67
N ASP A 565 46.37 -16.46 3.07
CA ASP A 565 45.93 -17.15 1.86
C ASP A 565 46.31 -16.28 0.65
N GLU A 566 47.58 -16.37 0.27
CA GLU A 566 48.08 -15.76 -0.97
C GLU A 566 47.29 -16.28 -2.19
N HIS A 567 47.10 -15.39 -3.19
CA HIS A 567 46.53 -15.64 -4.52
C HIS A 567 45.01 -15.42 -4.72
N ASP A 568 44.54 -14.18 -4.54
CA ASP A 568 43.86 -13.52 -5.67
C ASP A 568 44.09 -11.99 -5.67
N HIS A 569 45.00 -11.51 -6.52
CA HIS A 569 45.21 -10.07 -6.72
C HIS A 569 44.10 -9.50 -7.62
N SER A 570 42.96 -9.19 -7.01
CA SER A 570 41.99 -8.24 -7.58
C SER A 570 42.03 -6.93 -6.80
N GLU A 571 42.14 -5.80 -7.51
CA GLU A 571 42.45 -4.48 -6.96
C GLU A 571 41.28 -3.79 -6.22
N GLU A 572 40.44 -4.55 -5.50
CA GLU A 572 39.40 -4.04 -4.58
C GLU A 572 39.86 -4.00 -3.11
N GLU A 573 41.14 -4.30 -2.84
CA GLU A 573 41.72 -4.25 -1.52
C GLU A 573 41.98 -2.80 -1.07
N ASN A 574 41.31 -2.37 0.01
CA ASN A 574 41.35 -1.04 0.64
C ASN A 574 40.40 0.04 0.05
N GLU A 575 39.17 -0.30 -0.36
CA GLU A 575 38.10 0.72 -0.37
C GLU A 575 37.75 1.14 1.07
N ASP A 576 38.06 2.39 1.42
CA ASP A 576 37.54 3.06 2.63
C ASP A 576 36.00 3.01 2.64
N SER A 577 35.39 2.93 3.84
CA SER A 577 33.93 2.83 3.93
C SER A 577 33.24 4.09 3.43
N HIS A 578 32.18 3.89 2.64
CA HIS A 578 31.28 4.93 2.16
C HIS A 578 30.34 5.52 3.24
N LEU A 579 30.52 5.15 4.52
CA LEU A 579 29.74 5.67 5.65
C LEU A 579 29.95 7.18 5.86
N GLU A 580 29.02 7.96 5.34
CA GLU A 580 28.94 9.42 5.49
C GLU A 580 28.36 9.82 6.86
N HIS A 581 27.46 9.01 7.44
CA HIS A 581 26.74 9.31 8.68
C HIS A 581 26.47 8.06 9.54
N VAL A 582 27.02 8.03 10.75
CA VAL A 582 26.81 6.97 11.76
C VAL A 582 26.31 7.59 13.06
N HIS A 583 25.04 7.38 13.39
CA HIS A 583 24.41 7.90 14.60
C HIS A 583 24.35 6.84 15.70
N LEU A 584 24.98 7.14 16.85
CA LEU A 584 25.10 6.25 18.02
C LEU A 584 24.75 6.96 19.33
N GLU A 585 24.34 8.22 19.30
CA GLU A 585 23.93 9.01 20.47
C GLU A 585 22.73 8.39 21.23
N ASN A 586 22.55 8.79 22.48
CA ASN A 586 21.48 8.31 23.37
C ASN A 586 21.45 6.79 23.63
N ASN A 587 22.59 6.12 23.47
CA ASN A 587 22.86 4.74 23.90
C ASN A 587 23.54 4.71 25.29
N TYR A 588 24.16 3.59 25.68
CA TYR A 588 24.92 3.41 26.93
C TYR A 588 26.39 3.02 26.66
N ILE A 589 26.97 3.53 25.58
CA ILE A 589 28.32 3.17 25.12
C ILE A 589 29.37 3.82 26.02
N ASN A 590 30.24 3.02 26.64
CA ASN A 590 31.39 3.56 27.37
C ASN A 590 32.48 4.03 26.39
N THR A 591 32.43 5.31 26.03
CA THR A 591 33.38 5.93 25.08
C THR A 591 34.87 5.81 25.46
N ARG A 592 35.21 5.46 26.71
CA ARG A 592 36.59 5.21 27.15
C ARG A 592 37.07 3.78 26.91
N GLN A 593 36.17 2.85 26.57
CA GLN A 593 36.44 1.43 26.34
C GLN A 593 36.24 1.01 24.88
N LEU A 594 36.02 1.97 23.97
CA LEU A 594 35.95 1.70 22.54
C LEU A 594 37.34 1.37 21.99
N SER A 595 37.41 0.38 21.10
CA SER A 595 38.62 0.10 20.35
C SER A 595 38.90 1.23 19.35
N PRO A 596 40.17 1.63 19.12
CA PRO A 596 40.53 2.49 18.00
C PRO A 596 40.06 1.95 16.63
N HIS A 597 39.84 0.64 16.53
CA HIS A 597 39.48 -0.06 15.29
C HIS A 597 37.96 -0.11 15.04
N SER A 598 37.09 0.23 16.01
CA SER A 598 35.62 0.21 15.87
C SER A 598 35.05 1.10 14.76
N PHE A 599 35.85 2.05 14.27
CA PHE A 599 35.47 2.99 13.21
C PHE A 599 36.63 3.23 12.22
N SER A 600 37.61 2.33 12.13
CA SER A 600 38.85 2.55 11.35
C SER A 600 38.63 2.81 9.86
N CYS A 601 37.56 2.24 9.30
CA CYS A 601 37.16 2.39 7.90
C CYS A 601 36.46 3.73 7.58
N ILE A 602 36.10 4.55 8.58
CA ILE A 602 35.33 5.78 8.40
C ILE A 602 36.29 6.98 8.30
N ARG A 603 36.44 7.54 7.09
CA ARG A 603 37.43 8.61 6.80
C ARG A 603 37.24 9.89 7.62
N SER A 604 35.99 10.23 7.94
CA SER A 604 35.61 11.45 8.63
C SER A 604 35.14 11.13 10.04
N TYR A 605 35.93 11.46 11.06
CA TYR A 605 35.49 11.29 12.46
C TYR A 605 34.23 12.12 12.79
N CYS A 606 33.96 13.20 12.06
CA CYS A 606 32.74 13.99 12.18
C CYS A 606 31.49 13.24 11.71
N SER A 607 31.63 12.17 10.93
CA SER A 607 30.54 11.30 10.51
C SER A 607 29.99 10.43 11.65
N VAL A 608 30.75 10.22 12.72
CA VAL A 608 30.33 9.38 13.86
C VAL A 608 29.78 10.24 15.01
N VAL A 609 28.45 10.32 15.11
CA VAL A 609 27.75 11.04 16.17
C VAL A 609 27.62 10.13 17.39
N LEU A 610 28.58 10.25 18.31
CA LEU A 610 28.70 9.36 19.49
C LEU A 610 28.17 9.96 20.79
N LYS A 611 27.80 11.25 20.84
CA LYS A 611 27.38 11.93 22.08
C LYS A 611 26.08 12.73 21.88
N PRO A 612 25.23 12.86 22.93
CA PRO A 612 25.42 12.35 24.30
C PRO A 612 25.22 10.83 24.43
N GLN A 613 25.57 10.27 25.59
CA GLN A 613 25.26 8.89 25.98
C GLN A 613 24.49 8.93 27.31
N LYS A 614 23.55 8.01 27.50
CA LYS A 614 22.79 7.85 28.74
C LYS A 614 23.69 7.23 29.82
N THR A 615 23.64 7.79 31.02
CA THR A 615 24.20 7.15 32.21
C THR A 615 23.34 5.94 32.60
N LYS A 616 23.97 4.86 33.06
CA LYS A 616 23.29 3.73 33.70
C LYS A 616 22.66 4.15 35.02
#